data_AF-Q49VS6-F1
#
_entry.id   AF-Q49VS6-F1
#
_cell.length_a   1.000
_cell.length_b   1.000
_cell.length_c   1.000
_cell.angle_alpha   90.00
_cell.angle_beta   90.00
_cell.angle_gamma   90.00
#
_symmetry.space_group_name_H-M   'P 1'
#
loop_
_entity.id
_entity.type
_entity.pdbx_description
1 polymer ?
#
loop_
_entity_poly.entity_id
_entity_poly.type
_entity_poly.pdbx_seq_one_letter_code
_entity_poly.pdbx_strand_id
1 'polypeptide(L)'
;MTEGRNKEELEDITLLGNQNNKYDFDYRPDVLESFDNKHQGRDYFVKFNCPEFTSLCPITGQPDFATIYISYIPNIKMVESKSLKLYLFSFRNHGDFHEDCMNIIMNDLIELMDPHYIEVWGKFTPRGGISIDPYTNYGRPDSKYEKMAEHRLMNHDLYPEKIDNR
;
A
#
# COMPACT_ATOMS: atom_id res chain seq x y z
N MET A 1 22.35 10.20 21.72
CA MET A 1 21.79 11.17 20.75
C MET A 1 21.51 10.39 19.48
N THR A 2 20.29 10.41 18.95
CA THR A 2 19.99 9.82 17.65
C THR A 2 20.33 10.84 16.57
N GLU A 3 21.34 10.55 15.75
CA GLU A 3 21.62 11.36 14.56
C GLU A 3 20.49 11.21 13.53
N GLY A 4 20.19 12.29 12.81
CA GLY A 4 19.23 12.31 11.72
C GLY A 4 19.70 11.49 10.50
N ARG A 5 18.99 11.58 9.37
CA ARG A 5 19.48 11.03 8.11
C ARG A 5 20.48 11.99 7.46
N ASN A 6 21.58 11.46 6.94
CA ASN A 6 22.52 12.25 6.13
C ASN A 6 22.05 12.28 4.66
N LYS A 7 22.77 13.02 3.80
CA LYS A 7 22.42 13.11 2.37
C LYS A 7 22.64 11.80 1.62
N GLU A 8 23.71 11.07 1.95
CA GLU A 8 24.07 9.79 1.33
C GLU A 8 22.96 8.74 1.53
N GLU A 9 22.37 8.69 2.73
CA GLU A 9 21.24 7.82 3.07
C GLU A 9 19.91 8.18 2.35
N LEU A 10 19.88 9.30 1.64
CA LEU A 10 18.70 9.83 0.95
C LEU A 10 18.92 10.01 -0.56
N GLU A 11 20.04 9.54 -1.11
CA GLU A 11 20.38 9.70 -2.53
C GLU A 11 19.33 9.07 -3.46
N ASP A 12 18.72 7.97 -3.03
CA ASP A 12 17.68 7.25 -3.78
C ASP A 12 16.28 7.89 -3.68
N ILE A 13 16.10 8.92 -2.84
CA ILE A 13 14.82 9.63 -2.68
C ILE A 13 14.85 10.91 -3.50
N THR A 14 14.35 10.85 -4.73
CA THR A 14 14.40 11.97 -5.68
C THR A 14 13.09 12.76 -5.76
N LEU A 15 11.97 12.16 -5.35
CA LEU A 15 10.64 12.75 -5.48
C LEU A 15 10.25 13.61 -4.27
N LEU A 16 10.81 13.34 -3.10
CA LEU A 16 10.51 14.08 -1.88
C LEU A 16 11.08 15.50 -1.94
N GLY A 17 10.21 16.51 -1.83
CA GLY A 17 10.58 17.93 -1.91
C GLY A 17 10.71 18.48 -3.33
N ASN A 18 10.66 17.62 -4.36
CA ASN A 18 10.64 18.06 -5.74
C ASN A 18 9.33 18.82 -6.05
N GLN A 19 9.45 20.02 -6.62
CA GLN A 19 8.30 20.86 -6.99
C GLN A 19 7.75 20.53 -8.39
N ASN A 20 8.58 19.99 -9.29
CA ASN A 20 8.20 19.64 -10.65
C ASN A 20 7.66 18.20 -10.71
N ASN A 21 6.59 17.92 -9.98
CA ASN A 21 5.96 16.60 -9.99
C ASN A 21 5.14 16.43 -11.27
N LYS A 22 5.43 15.37 -12.03
CA LYS A 22 4.56 14.89 -13.10
C LYS A 22 3.65 13.79 -12.54
N TYR A 23 2.36 13.93 -12.76
CA TYR A 23 1.39 12.89 -12.44
C TYR A 23 1.13 12.08 -13.71
N ASP A 24 1.62 10.85 -13.73
CA ASP A 24 1.23 9.87 -14.74
C ASP A 24 0.02 9.11 -14.19
N PHE A 25 -1.01 8.93 -15.02
CA PHE A 25 -2.28 8.30 -14.61
C PHE A 25 -2.47 6.90 -15.20
N ASP A 26 -1.44 6.39 -15.86
CA ASP A 26 -1.32 4.98 -16.22
C ASP A 26 -0.45 4.30 -15.17
N TYR A 27 -0.71 3.02 -14.91
CA TYR A 27 -0.01 2.23 -13.88
C TYR A 27 1.53 2.29 -14.03
N ARG A 28 2.21 2.70 -12.94
CA ARG A 28 3.66 3.01 -12.91
C ARG A 28 4.33 2.54 -11.60
N PRO A 29 4.64 1.24 -11.44
CA PRO A 29 5.32 0.74 -10.25
C PRO A 29 6.75 1.26 -10.10
N ASP A 30 7.41 1.62 -11.22
CA ASP A 30 8.78 2.15 -11.28
C ASP A 30 8.96 3.52 -10.59
N VAL A 31 7.88 4.23 -10.25
CA VAL A 31 7.95 5.49 -9.50
C VAL A 31 8.23 5.27 -8.00
N LEU A 32 8.08 4.04 -7.51
CA LEU A 32 8.28 3.72 -6.10
C LEU A 32 9.75 3.84 -5.69
N GLU A 33 10.02 4.61 -4.65
CA GLU A 33 11.33 4.77 -4.03
C GLU A 33 11.31 4.12 -2.63
N SER A 34 12.47 3.67 -2.16
CA SER A 34 12.63 3.12 -0.82
C SER A 34 13.89 3.64 -0.14
N PHE A 35 13.92 3.55 1.18
CA PHE A 35 15.06 3.94 2.00
C PHE A 35 15.30 2.94 3.12
N ASP A 36 16.51 2.94 3.69
CA ASP A 36 16.89 1.97 4.72
C ASP A 36 16.20 2.24 6.06
N ASN A 37 15.61 1.21 6.64
CA ASN A 37 15.18 1.16 8.03
C ASN A 37 16.40 1.26 8.96
N LYS A 38 16.44 2.24 9.86
CA LYS A 38 17.52 2.40 10.87
C LYS A 38 17.34 1.51 12.10
N HIS A 39 16.18 0.90 12.28
CA HIS A 39 15.77 0.19 13.50
C HIS A 39 15.54 -1.30 13.24
N GLN A 40 16.41 -1.93 12.46
CA GLN A 40 16.32 -3.35 12.04
C GLN A 40 16.39 -4.35 13.20
N GLY A 41 16.85 -3.92 14.38
CA GLY A 41 16.95 -4.77 15.58
C GLY A 41 15.63 -5.01 16.33
N ARG A 42 14.50 -4.48 15.84
CA ARG A 42 13.17 -4.71 16.44
C ARG A 42 12.07 -4.63 15.40
N ASP A 43 10.98 -5.36 15.65
CA ASP A 43 9.77 -5.23 14.84
C ASP A 43 8.97 -4.01 15.27
N TYR A 44 8.40 -3.31 14.31
CA TYR A 44 7.41 -2.27 14.52
C TYR A 44 6.47 -2.19 13.32
N PHE A 45 5.25 -1.73 13.55
CA PHE A 45 4.30 -1.51 12.47
C PHE A 45 4.41 -0.10 11.91
N VAL A 46 4.31 -0.01 10.59
CA VAL A 46 4.06 1.23 9.87
C VAL A 46 2.71 1.10 9.19
N LYS A 47 1.87 2.13 9.29
CA LYS A 47 0.55 2.16 8.67
C LYS A 47 0.37 3.42 7.85
N PHE A 48 0.04 3.25 6.58
CA PHE A 48 -0.46 4.32 5.71
C PHE A 48 -1.98 4.23 5.63
N ASN A 49 -2.64 5.37 5.77
CA ASN A 49 -4.07 5.52 5.51
C ASN A 49 -4.20 6.40 4.26
N CYS A 50 -4.75 5.84 3.19
CA CYS A 50 -4.79 6.47 1.87
C CYS A 50 -6.25 6.71 1.48
N PRO A 51 -6.89 7.80 1.95
CA PRO A 51 -8.32 8.05 1.74
C PRO A 51 -8.71 8.51 0.33
N GLU A 52 -7.74 8.72 -0.54
CA GLU A 52 -7.93 9.35 -1.86
C GLU A 52 -7.65 8.38 -3.03
N PHE A 53 -7.75 7.07 -2.81
CA PHE A 53 -7.49 6.10 -3.88
C PHE A 53 -8.62 6.10 -4.90
N THR A 54 -8.23 6.05 -6.17
CA THR A 54 -9.17 5.97 -7.30
C THR A 54 -8.62 5.05 -8.38
N SER A 55 -9.50 4.26 -8.99
CA SER A 55 -9.22 3.47 -10.19
C SER A 55 -10.41 3.56 -11.16
N LEU A 56 -10.31 2.94 -12.34
CA LEU A 56 -11.43 2.79 -13.25
C LEU A 56 -11.94 1.35 -13.28
N CYS A 57 -13.24 1.18 -13.52
CA CYS A 57 -13.77 -0.12 -13.87
C CYS A 57 -13.29 -0.51 -15.29
N PRO A 58 -12.73 -1.71 -15.49
CA PRO A 58 -12.14 -2.12 -16.78
C PRO A 58 -13.16 -2.22 -17.91
N ILE A 59 -14.45 -2.37 -17.58
CA ILE A 59 -15.54 -2.53 -18.56
C ILE A 59 -16.20 -1.21 -18.90
N THR A 60 -16.53 -0.40 -17.89
CA THR A 60 -17.38 0.80 -18.08
C THR A 60 -16.60 2.12 -18.04
N GLY A 61 -15.36 2.10 -17.54
CA GLY A 61 -14.57 3.32 -17.31
C GLY A 61 -15.14 4.22 -16.21
N GLN A 62 -16.14 3.77 -15.44
CA GLN A 62 -16.63 4.53 -14.29
C GLN A 62 -15.54 4.60 -13.20
N PRO A 63 -15.41 5.73 -12.49
CA PRO A 63 -14.39 5.92 -11.44
C PRO A 63 -14.77 5.25 -10.12
N ASP A 64 -13.91 4.38 -9.62
CA ASP A 64 -14.02 3.71 -8.34
C ASP A 64 -13.26 4.53 -7.30
N PHE A 65 -13.82 4.66 -6.10
CA PHE A 65 -13.21 5.39 -4.99
C PHE A 65 -13.03 4.45 -3.82
N ALA A 66 -11.90 4.56 -3.12
CA ALA A 66 -11.64 3.77 -1.93
C ALA A 66 -10.76 4.50 -0.92
N THR A 67 -10.87 4.06 0.33
CA THR A 67 -9.80 4.26 1.30
C THR A 67 -8.96 2.99 1.37
N ILE A 68 -7.66 3.10 1.12
CA ILE A 68 -6.73 1.98 1.22
C ILE A 68 -5.93 2.08 2.51
N TYR A 69 -5.85 0.98 3.25
CA TYR A 69 -5.00 0.84 4.42
C TYR A 69 -3.86 -0.10 4.07
N ILE A 70 -2.62 0.38 4.22
CA ILE A 70 -1.42 -0.43 4.03
C ILE A 70 -0.72 -0.49 5.37
N SER A 71 -0.64 -1.67 5.98
CA SER A 71 0.13 -1.88 7.22
C SER A 71 1.26 -2.86 6.94
N TYR A 72 2.46 -2.60 7.43
CA TYR A 72 3.59 -3.51 7.23
C TYR A 72 4.57 -3.47 8.40
N ILE A 73 5.35 -4.54 8.52
CA ILE A 73 6.52 -4.63 9.40
C ILE A 73 7.75 -4.61 8.48
N PRO A 74 8.58 -3.54 8.52
CA PRO A 74 9.74 -3.43 7.66
C PRO A 74 10.82 -4.45 8.01
N ASN A 75 11.58 -4.84 6.99
CA ASN A 75 12.87 -5.50 7.15
C ASN A 75 13.98 -4.44 7.01
N ILE A 76 14.75 -4.48 5.90
CA ILE A 76 15.82 -3.53 5.60
C ILE A 76 15.26 -2.27 4.93
N LYS A 77 14.31 -2.41 4.00
CA LYS A 77 13.78 -1.29 3.22
C LYS A 77 12.40 -0.84 3.71
N MET A 78 12.12 0.44 3.51
CA MET A 78 10.85 1.10 3.76
C MET A 78 10.46 1.93 2.54
N VAL A 79 9.19 1.91 2.16
CA VAL A 79 8.69 2.74 1.04
C VAL A 79 8.69 4.23 1.42
N GLU A 80 9.09 5.07 0.47
CA GLU A 80 9.01 6.51 0.59
C GLU A 80 7.56 6.99 0.36
N SER A 81 7.07 7.86 1.25
CA SER A 81 5.67 8.27 1.30
C SER A 81 5.19 9.05 0.07
N LYS A 82 6.05 9.88 -0.53
CA LYS A 82 5.72 10.70 -1.70
C LYS A 82 5.73 9.85 -2.97
N SER A 83 6.69 8.93 -3.13
CA SER A 83 6.68 7.95 -4.21
C SER A 83 5.44 7.05 -4.13
N LEU A 84 5.09 6.56 -2.92
CA LEU A 84 3.87 5.77 -2.70
C LEU A 84 2.62 6.53 -3.14
N LYS A 85 2.51 7.82 -2.81
CA LYS A 85 1.38 8.64 -3.25
C LYS A 85 1.30 8.75 -4.78
N LEU A 86 2.42 8.98 -5.45
CA LEU A 86 2.47 9.08 -6.91
C LEU A 86 2.12 7.75 -7.57
N TYR A 87 2.61 6.65 -7.00
CA TYR A 87 2.23 5.30 -7.41
C TYR A 87 0.73 5.04 -7.27
N LEU A 88 0.11 5.35 -6.13
CA LEU A 88 -1.35 5.18 -5.95
C LEU A 88 -2.16 6.04 -6.92
N PHE A 89 -1.68 7.23 -7.29
CA PHE A 89 -2.33 8.09 -8.28
C PHE A 89 -2.22 7.52 -9.70
N SER A 90 -1.24 6.67 -9.97
CA SER A 90 -1.06 6.00 -11.26
C SER A 90 -2.19 5.01 -11.60
N PHE A 91 -2.96 4.56 -10.60
CA PHE A 91 -4.14 3.72 -10.80
C PHE A 91 -5.34 4.50 -11.35
N ARG A 92 -5.32 5.84 -11.31
CA ARG A 92 -6.51 6.67 -11.56
C ARG A 92 -7.14 6.47 -12.94
N ASN A 93 -6.36 6.27 -14.00
CA ASN A 93 -6.88 5.90 -15.32
C ASN A 93 -6.60 4.43 -15.67
N HIS A 94 -6.14 3.63 -14.72
CA HIS A 94 -5.97 2.20 -14.88
C HIS A 94 -7.29 1.47 -14.59
N GLY A 95 -7.69 0.61 -15.53
CA GLY A 95 -8.90 -0.19 -15.43
C GLY A 95 -8.61 -1.56 -14.83
N ASP A 96 -9.09 -1.84 -13.62
CA ASP A 96 -8.92 -3.16 -12.99
C ASP A 96 -10.01 -3.47 -11.96
N PHE A 97 -10.17 -4.73 -11.57
CA PHE A 97 -11.08 -5.11 -10.47
C PHE A 97 -10.52 -4.65 -9.12
N HIS A 98 -11.41 -4.50 -8.13
CA HIS A 98 -11.06 -3.99 -6.81
C HIS A 98 -10.05 -4.93 -6.12
N GLU A 99 -10.26 -6.23 -6.28
CA GLU A 99 -9.42 -7.31 -5.76
C GLU A 99 -8.02 -7.30 -6.39
N ASP A 100 -7.97 -7.13 -7.72
CA ASP A 100 -6.71 -7.09 -8.46
C ASP A 100 -5.89 -5.86 -8.07
N CYS A 101 -6.53 -4.68 -7.95
CA CYS A 101 -5.86 -3.48 -7.45
C CYS A 101 -5.14 -3.72 -6.11
N MET A 102 -5.78 -4.39 -5.15
CA MET A 102 -5.17 -4.62 -3.83
C MET A 102 -4.01 -5.61 -3.90
N ASN A 103 -4.12 -6.66 -4.71
CA ASN A 103 -3.06 -7.64 -4.87
C ASN A 103 -1.86 -7.06 -5.63
N ILE A 104 -2.09 -6.25 -6.68
CA ILE A 104 -1.03 -5.53 -7.39
C ILE A 104 -0.28 -4.61 -6.43
N ILE A 105 -1.00 -3.78 -5.67
CA ILE A 105 -0.40 -2.89 -4.67
C ILE A 105 0.44 -3.68 -3.67
N MET A 106 -0.07 -4.80 -3.17
CA MET A 106 0.68 -5.64 -2.23
C MET A 106 1.95 -6.21 -2.87
N ASN A 107 1.86 -6.76 -4.08
CA ASN A 107 2.97 -7.40 -4.78
C ASN A 107 4.09 -6.40 -5.10
N ASP A 108 3.76 -5.23 -5.64
CA ASP A 108 4.76 -4.19 -5.96
C ASP A 108 5.47 -3.71 -4.69
N LEU A 109 4.75 -3.60 -3.57
CA LEU A 109 5.33 -3.20 -2.29
C LEU A 109 6.18 -4.31 -1.67
N ILE A 110 5.85 -5.59 -1.88
CA ILE A 110 6.70 -6.71 -1.50
C ILE A 110 8.00 -6.68 -2.30
N GLU A 111 7.92 -6.50 -3.62
CA GLU A 111 9.09 -6.43 -4.51
C GLU A 111 10.01 -5.26 -4.11
N LEU A 112 9.43 -4.09 -3.82
CA LEU A 112 10.17 -2.91 -3.41
C LEU A 112 10.87 -3.07 -2.05
N MET A 113 10.19 -3.64 -1.05
CA MET A 113 10.61 -3.56 0.35
C MET A 113 11.17 -4.86 0.95
N ASP A 114 10.82 -6.02 0.38
CA ASP A 114 10.98 -7.34 1.01
C ASP A 114 10.61 -7.31 2.51
N PRO A 115 9.37 -6.91 2.87
CA PRO A 115 9.00 -6.71 4.26
C PRO A 115 8.93 -8.05 5.01
N HIS A 116 8.96 -7.98 6.34
CA HIS A 116 8.66 -9.14 7.16
C HIS A 116 7.19 -9.55 7.05
N TYR A 117 6.30 -8.55 7.04
CA TYR A 117 4.86 -8.69 6.94
C TYR A 117 4.27 -7.48 6.22
N ILE A 118 3.23 -7.67 5.41
CA ILE A 118 2.43 -6.59 4.82
C ILE A 118 0.98 -7.02 4.70
N GLU A 119 0.06 -6.06 4.82
CA GLU A 119 -1.35 -6.22 4.51
C GLU A 119 -1.86 -4.98 3.79
N VAL A 120 -2.77 -5.22 2.86
CA VAL A 120 -3.45 -4.19 2.08
C VAL A 120 -4.94 -4.44 2.19
N TRP A 121 -5.67 -3.42 2.65
CA TRP A 121 -7.12 -3.47 2.81
C TRP A 121 -7.74 -2.30 2.06
N GLY A 122 -8.47 -2.61 1.00
CA GLY A 122 -9.27 -1.62 0.26
C GLY A 122 -10.67 -1.57 0.82
N LYS A 123 -11.17 -0.35 1.06
CA LYS A 123 -12.56 -0.08 1.44
C LYS A 123 -13.20 0.76 0.34
N PHE A 124 -13.82 0.10 -0.64
CA PHE A 124 -14.39 0.77 -1.81
C PHE A 124 -15.78 1.31 -1.52
N THR A 125 -16.10 2.46 -2.10
CA THR A 125 -17.45 3.04 -2.07
C THR A 125 -18.43 2.20 -2.90
N PRO A 126 -19.74 2.23 -2.61
CA PRO A 126 -20.67 1.27 -3.16
C PRO A 126 -21.08 1.65 -4.57
N ARG A 127 -21.27 0.63 -5.42
CA ARG A 127 -21.89 0.76 -6.74
C ARG A 127 -23.13 -0.10 -6.82
N GLY A 128 -24.25 0.51 -7.24
CA GLY A 128 -25.54 -0.19 -7.26
C GLY A 128 -26.00 -0.67 -5.88
N GLY A 129 -25.52 -0.05 -4.80
CA GLY A 129 -25.82 -0.44 -3.42
C GLY A 129 -24.94 -1.57 -2.86
N ILE A 130 -23.87 -1.96 -3.56
CA ILE A 130 -22.93 -3.00 -3.12
C ILE A 130 -21.53 -2.38 -3.00
N SER A 131 -20.91 -2.47 -1.83
CA SER A 131 -19.50 -2.18 -1.60
C SER A 131 -18.68 -3.46 -1.47
N ILE A 132 -17.39 -3.35 -1.78
CA ILE A 132 -16.46 -4.47 -1.78
C ILE A 132 -15.22 -4.04 -1.00
N ASP A 133 -14.82 -4.86 -0.03
CA ASP A 133 -13.71 -4.59 0.86
C ASP A 133 -12.60 -5.65 0.70
N PRO A 134 -11.85 -5.66 -0.42
CA PRO A 134 -10.79 -6.65 -0.63
C PRO A 134 -9.67 -6.48 0.41
N TYR A 135 -9.33 -7.57 1.08
CA TYR A 135 -8.21 -7.68 2.01
C TYR A 135 -7.25 -8.76 1.52
N THR A 136 -5.96 -8.44 1.50
CA THR A 136 -4.89 -9.38 1.19
C THR A 136 -3.71 -9.13 2.13
N ASN A 137 -2.99 -10.18 2.49
CA ASN A 137 -1.80 -10.07 3.33
C ASN A 137 -0.74 -11.10 2.97
N TYR A 138 0.49 -10.78 3.37
CA TYR A 138 1.67 -11.60 3.18
C TYR A 138 2.52 -11.56 4.43
N GLY A 139 3.02 -12.73 4.83
CA GLY A 139 4.03 -12.88 5.85
C GLY A 139 5.18 -13.72 5.30
N ARG A 140 6.41 -13.32 5.59
CA ARG A 140 7.61 -14.00 5.10
C ARG A 140 7.54 -15.52 5.35
N PRO A 141 7.71 -16.37 4.34
CA PRO A 141 7.67 -17.83 4.49
C PRO A 141 8.67 -18.36 5.52
N ASP A 142 8.36 -19.52 6.12
CA ASP A 142 9.19 -20.20 7.12
C ASP A 142 9.52 -19.33 8.34
N SER A 143 8.62 -18.40 8.67
CA SER A 143 8.85 -17.44 9.75
C SER A 143 7.62 -17.27 10.64
N LYS A 144 7.79 -16.55 11.75
CA LYS A 144 6.65 -16.16 12.60
C LYS A 144 5.64 -15.25 11.88
N TYR A 145 6.07 -14.56 10.82
CA TYR A 145 5.22 -13.63 10.07
C TYR A 145 4.26 -14.35 9.15
N GLU A 146 4.63 -15.50 8.59
CA GLU A 146 3.72 -16.38 7.85
C GLU A 146 2.55 -16.82 8.74
N LYS A 147 2.85 -17.35 9.93
CA LYS A 147 1.83 -17.71 10.94
C LYS A 147 0.98 -16.51 11.36
N MET A 148 1.59 -15.33 11.44
CA MET A 148 0.87 -14.09 11.71
C MET A 148 -0.07 -13.70 10.57
N ALA A 149 0.35 -13.88 9.31
CA ALA A 149 -0.49 -13.63 8.14
C ALA A 149 -1.68 -14.60 8.10
N GLU A 150 -1.44 -15.90 8.30
CA GLU A 150 -2.49 -16.91 8.43
C GLU A 150 -3.48 -16.54 9.55
N HIS A 151 -2.96 -16.22 10.73
CA HIS A 151 -3.79 -15.84 11.87
C HIS A 151 -4.63 -14.59 11.58
N ARG A 152 -4.03 -13.54 11.01
CA ARG A 152 -4.75 -12.29 10.70
C ARG A 152 -5.78 -12.48 9.60
N LEU A 153 -5.50 -13.32 8.61
CA LEU A 153 -6.46 -13.65 7.55
C LEU A 153 -7.63 -14.48 8.10
N MET A 154 -7.37 -15.52 8.89
CA MET A 154 -8.42 -16.35 9.52
C MET A 154 -9.32 -15.57 10.48
N ASN A 155 -8.79 -14.50 11.08
CA ASN A 155 -9.52 -13.65 12.01
C ASN A 155 -9.90 -12.29 11.40
N HIS A 156 -9.77 -12.13 10.07
CA HIS A 156 -10.11 -10.90 9.40
C HIS A 156 -11.62 -10.66 9.48
N ASP A 157 -12.00 -9.42 9.78
CA ASP A 157 -13.37 -8.92 9.77
C ASP A 157 -14.40 -9.74 10.60
N LEU A 158 -13.95 -10.44 11.65
CA LEU A 158 -14.86 -11.16 12.57
C LEU A 158 -15.84 -10.24 13.32
N TYR A 159 -15.51 -8.95 13.41
CA TYR A 159 -16.31 -7.92 14.06
C TYR A 159 -16.44 -6.73 13.10
N PRO A 160 -17.27 -6.85 12.05
CA PRO A 160 -17.34 -5.84 11.01
C PRO A 160 -17.84 -4.51 11.58
N GLU A 161 -17.31 -3.43 11.03
CA GLU A 161 -17.80 -2.10 11.36
C GLU A 161 -19.20 -1.85 10.78
N LYS A 162 -19.87 -0.82 11.28
CA LYS A 162 -21.11 -0.36 10.67
C LYS A 162 -20.79 0.32 9.32
N ILE A 163 -21.52 -0.07 8.28
CA ILE A 163 -21.42 0.54 6.95
C ILE A 163 -22.48 1.66 6.84
N ASP A 164 -22.04 2.93 6.86
CA ASP A 164 -22.91 4.12 6.88
C ASP A 164 -22.58 5.14 5.77
N ASN A 165 -22.84 4.72 4.52
CA ASN A 165 -22.60 5.46 3.26
C ASN A 165 -21.21 5.28 2.65
N ARG A 166 -20.60 4.12 2.90
CA ARG A 166 -19.66 3.51 1.96
C ARG A 166 -20.21 2.17 1.49
#